data_AF-A0A956H4W5-F1
#
_entry.id   AF-A0A956H4W5-F1
#
_cell.length_a   1.000
_cell.length_b   1.000
_cell.length_c   1.000
_cell.angle_alpha   90.00
_cell.angle_beta   90.00
_cell.angle_gamma   90.00
#
_symmetry.space_group_name_H-M   'P 1'
#
loop_
_entity.id
_entity.type
_entity.pdbx_description
1 polymer ?
#
loop_
_entity_poly.entity_id
_entity_poly.type
_entity_poly.pdbx_seq_one_letter_code
_entity_poly.pdbx_strand_id
1 'polypeptide(L)'
;MGASSQRRIEVPVIRVATCGNVHVVHQLQVPDFEYAKAECAAFHRLAGQWGSASILMMFDKLLPLATPDVRAVYRHTVDNGPPINAWCGVVGGAMGMAASIATHIAAQVFSRQQVPMRVFRTIPQAAAWLTGTCETHCSDDELVAAATELRQS
;
A
#
# COMPACT_ATOMS: atom_id res chain seq x y z
N MET A 1 -30.94 32.02 13.12
CA MET A 1 -29.46 31.98 12.97
C MET A 1 -28.98 30.60 13.38
N GLY A 2 -28.85 29.66 12.43
CA GLY A 2 -28.26 28.35 12.67
C GLY A 2 -26.79 28.38 12.27
N ALA A 3 -25.88 28.27 13.24
CA ALA A 3 -24.46 28.14 12.96
C ALA A 3 -24.22 26.77 12.32
N SER A 4 -23.95 26.76 11.01
CA SER A 4 -23.48 25.58 10.30
C SER A 4 -22.08 25.25 10.82
N SER A 5 -21.99 24.27 11.73
CA SER A 5 -20.74 23.72 12.23
C SER A 5 -20.04 22.99 11.08
N GLN A 6 -19.21 23.70 10.31
CA GLN A 6 -18.25 23.10 9.39
C GLN A 6 -17.30 22.22 10.21
N ARG A 7 -17.59 20.91 10.28
CA ARG A 7 -16.60 19.93 10.73
C ARG A 7 -15.48 19.96 9.70
N ARG A 8 -14.32 20.51 10.08
CA ARG A 8 -13.07 20.26 9.39
C ARG A 8 -12.86 18.74 9.45
N ILE A 9 -13.10 18.06 8.34
CA ILE A 9 -12.65 16.68 8.17
C ILE A 9 -11.17 16.82 7.86
N GLU A 10 -10.32 16.66 8.89
CA GLU A 10 -8.89 16.45 8.65
C GLU A 10 -8.78 15.13 7.91
N VAL A 11 -8.48 15.21 6.61
CA VAL A 11 -8.16 14.03 5.81
C VAL A 11 -6.88 13.45 6.40
N PRO A 12 -6.85 12.17 6.79
CA PRO A 12 -5.64 11.58 7.35
C PRO A 12 -4.49 11.74 6.35
N VAL A 13 -3.32 12.13 6.87
CA VAL A 13 -2.10 12.26 6.08
C VAL A 13 -1.68 10.87 5.63
N ILE A 14 -2.04 10.50 4.40
CA ILE A 14 -1.50 9.30 3.75
C ILE A 14 -0.06 9.56 3.34
N ARG A 15 0.83 8.61 3.61
CA ARG A 15 2.23 8.67 3.17
C ARG A 15 2.39 7.77 1.96
N VAL A 16 2.33 8.39 0.79
CA VAL A 16 2.44 7.72 -0.50
C VAL A 16 3.50 8.41 -1.34
N ALA A 17 4.32 7.62 -2.03
CA ALA A 17 5.19 8.05 -3.10
C ALA A 17 4.98 7.17 -4.34
N THR A 18 5.55 7.60 -5.46
CA THR A 18 5.51 6.87 -6.73
C THR A 18 6.92 6.77 -7.28
N CYS A 19 7.30 5.58 -7.76
CA CYS A 19 8.57 5.35 -8.46
C CYS A 19 8.27 4.45 -9.65
N GLY A 20 8.37 4.97 -10.89
CA GLY A 20 7.83 4.30 -12.07
C GLY A 20 6.33 3.99 -11.92
N ASN A 21 5.92 2.73 -12.12
CA ASN A 21 4.55 2.25 -11.87
C ASN A 21 4.35 1.69 -10.44
N VAL A 22 5.31 1.88 -9.53
CA VAL A 22 5.24 1.35 -8.16
C VAL A 22 4.56 2.35 -7.23
N HIS A 23 3.47 1.92 -6.61
CA HIS A 23 2.80 2.61 -5.51
C HIS A 23 3.50 2.28 -4.20
N VAL A 24 4.21 3.26 -3.64
CA VAL A 24 4.96 3.10 -2.40
C VAL A 24 4.16 3.69 -1.25
N VAL A 25 3.85 2.90 -0.23
CA VAL A 25 3.00 3.31 0.90
C VAL A 25 3.74 3.11 2.21
N HIS A 26 3.67 4.09 3.11
CA HIS A 26 4.11 3.95 4.50
C HIS A 26 2.92 4.05 5.46
N GLN A 27 2.48 2.91 5.97
CA GLN A 27 1.39 2.81 6.92
C GLN A 27 1.92 2.88 8.36
N LEU A 28 1.87 4.09 8.94
CA LEU A 28 2.20 4.37 10.35
C LEU A 28 1.18 3.77 11.33
N GLN A 29 -0.06 3.61 10.86
CA GLN A 29 -1.19 3.14 11.64
C GLN A 29 -2.02 2.16 10.83
N VAL A 30 -2.87 1.40 11.51
CA VAL A 30 -3.88 0.58 10.86
C VAL A 30 -4.86 1.53 10.14
N PRO A 31 -5.09 1.36 8.83
CA PRO A 31 -6.00 2.23 8.08
C PRO A 31 -7.41 2.25 8.67
N ASP A 32 -7.96 3.46 8.80
CA ASP A 32 -9.39 3.66 8.93
C ASP A 32 -10.03 3.85 7.54
N PHE A 33 -11.34 4.11 7.52
CA PHE A 33 -12.11 4.22 6.28
C PHE A 33 -11.67 5.40 5.41
N GLU A 34 -11.39 6.55 6.00
CA GLU A 34 -10.98 7.74 5.25
C GLU A 34 -9.54 7.61 4.73
N TYR A 35 -8.66 7.01 5.52
CA TYR A 35 -7.31 6.66 5.09
C TYR A 35 -7.36 5.72 3.88
N ALA A 36 -8.13 4.64 3.95
CA ALA A 36 -8.25 3.68 2.87
C ALA A 36 -8.76 4.32 1.58
N LYS A 37 -9.79 5.18 1.67
CA LYS A 37 -10.30 5.91 0.50
C LYS A 37 -9.25 6.85 -0.09
N ALA A 38 -8.50 7.57 0.74
CA ALA A 38 -7.46 8.48 0.28
C ALA A 38 -6.31 7.71 -0.40
N GLU A 39 -5.86 6.60 0.18
CA GLU A 39 -4.83 5.73 -0.40
C GLU A 39 -5.29 5.15 -1.73
N CYS A 40 -6.50 4.57 -1.79
CA CYS A 40 -7.08 4.04 -3.02
C CYS A 40 -7.21 5.08 -4.13
N ALA A 41 -7.56 6.33 -3.79
CA ALA A 41 -7.60 7.42 -4.76
C ALA A 41 -6.20 7.76 -5.30
N ALA A 42 -5.16 7.70 -4.46
CA ALA A 42 -3.78 7.88 -4.90
C ALA A 42 -3.31 6.73 -5.80
N PHE A 43 -3.66 5.49 -5.45
CA PHE A 43 -3.40 4.31 -6.28
C PHE A 43 -4.03 4.44 -7.66
N HIS A 44 -5.32 4.79 -7.76
CA HIS A 44 -5.99 4.93 -9.06
C HIS A 44 -5.37 6.00 -9.95
N ARG A 45 -4.92 7.13 -9.38
CA ARG A 45 -4.22 8.17 -10.15
C ARG A 45 -2.94 7.64 -10.79
N LEU A 46 -2.14 6.89 -10.03
CA LEU A 46 -0.92 6.25 -10.55
C LEU A 46 -1.26 5.18 -11.59
N ALA A 47 -2.13 4.24 -11.24
CA ALA A 47 -2.43 3.10 -12.08
C ALA A 47 -3.10 3.53 -13.40
N GLY A 48 -3.84 4.65 -13.42
CA GLY A 48 -4.37 5.25 -14.63
C GLY A 48 -3.30 5.81 -15.58
N GLN A 49 -2.13 6.20 -15.07
CA GLN A 49 -1.01 6.69 -15.89
C GLN A 49 -0.28 5.56 -16.62
N TRP A 50 -0.14 4.39 -15.97
CA TRP A 50 0.66 3.27 -16.46
C TRP A 50 -0.17 2.09 -16.98
N GLY A 51 -1.49 2.11 -16.79
CA GLY A 51 -2.40 1.01 -17.12
C GLY A 51 -2.27 -0.22 -16.21
N SER A 52 -1.31 -0.21 -15.28
CA SER A 52 -1.09 -1.22 -14.23
C SER A 52 -0.30 -0.58 -13.08
N ALA A 53 -0.19 -1.28 -11.96
CA ALA A 53 0.67 -0.83 -10.86
C ALA A 53 1.26 -2.01 -10.07
N SER A 54 2.43 -1.79 -9.51
CA SER A 54 3.03 -2.66 -8.49
C SER A 54 2.93 -1.96 -7.13
N ILE A 55 2.94 -2.70 -6.03
CA ILE A 55 2.75 -2.10 -4.71
C ILE A 55 3.87 -2.51 -3.75
N LEU A 56 4.49 -1.53 -3.09
CA LEU A 56 5.38 -1.72 -1.95
C LEU A 56 4.76 -1.03 -0.73
N MET A 57 4.38 -1.81 0.28
CA MET A 57 3.84 -1.28 1.53
C MET A 57 4.82 -1.47 2.70
N MET A 58 5.06 -0.42 3.46
CA MET A 58 5.81 -0.47 4.71
C MET A 58 4.86 -0.34 5.89
N PHE A 59 4.88 -1.31 6.81
CA PHE A 59 3.97 -1.37 7.95
C PHE A 59 4.72 -1.13 9.25
N ASP A 60 4.32 -0.10 10.00
CA ASP A 60 4.75 0.07 11.38
C ASP A 60 3.72 -0.52 12.36
N LYS A 61 2.44 -0.62 11.96
CA LYS A 61 1.38 -1.27 12.73
C LYS A 61 0.47 -2.13 11.85
N LEU A 62 0.18 -3.34 12.33
CA LEU A 62 -0.76 -4.28 11.71
C LEU A 62 -1.92 -4.64 12.65
N LEU A 63 -1.84 -4.23 13.92
CA LEU A 63 -2.82 -4.54 14.95
C LEU A 63 -3.36 -3.25 15.61
N PRO A 64 -4.68 -3.18 15.89
CA PRO A 64 -5.71 -4.19 15.57
C PRO A 64 -5.87 -4.40 14.05
N LEU A 65 -6.46 -5.53 13.62
CA LEU A 65 -6.70 -5.72 12.19
C LEU A 65 -7.64 -4.63 11.66
N ALA A 66 -7.42 -4.19 10.42
CA ALA A 66 -8.35 -3.29 9.72
C ALA A 66 -9.78 -3.84 9.80
N THR A 67 -10.78 -2.96 9.85
CA THR A 67 -12.18 -3.39 9.93
C THR A 67 -12.62 -4.06 8.62
N PRO A 68 -13.72 -4.85 8.62
CA PRO A 68 -14.28 -5.38 7.39
C PRO A 68 -14.57 -4.31 6.32
N ASP A 69 -15.06 -3.14 6.74
CA ASP A 69 -15.38 -2.03 5.84
C ASP A 69 -14.14 -1.46 5.14
N VAL A 70 -13.05 -1.29 5.90
CA VAL A 70 -11.74 -0.87 5.34
C VAL A 70 -11.23 -1.88 4.33
N ARG A 71 -11.29 -3.19 4.64
CA ARG A 71 -10.90 -4.24 3.69
C ARG A 71 -11.80 -4.27 2.45
N ALA A 72 -13.09 -3.94 2.60
CA ALA A 72 -14.02 -3.86 1.49
C ALA A 72 -13.68 -2.70 0.54
N VAL A 73 -13.23 -1.55 1.07
CA VAL A 73 -12.73 -0.42 0.25
C VAL A 73 -11.54 -0.85 -0.60
N TYR A 74 -10.50 -1.43 0.02
CA TYR A 74 -9.33 -1.89 -0.72
C TYR A 74 -9.69 -2.94 -1.77
N ARG A 75 -10.50 -3.94 -1.41
CA ARG A 75 -10.95 -4.98 -2.35
C ARG A 75 -11.72 -4.39 -3.53
N HIS A 76 -12.63 -3.46 -3.28
CA HIS A 76 -13.38 -2.79 -4.34
C HIS A 76 -12.45 -2.03 -5.30
N THR A 77 -11.45 -1.32 -4.76
CA THR A 77 -10.43 -0.63 -5.56
C THR A 77 -9.61 -1.59 -6.42
N VAL A 78 -9.20 -2.72 -5.86
CA VAL A 78 -8.45 -3.75 -6.59
C VAL A 78 -9.31 -4.38 -7.68
N ASP A 79 -10.54 -4.77 -7.36
CA ASP A 79 -11.44 -5.47 -8.29
C ASP A 79 -11.89 -4.61 -9.48
N ASN A 80 -11.96 -3.29 -9.29
CA ASN A 80 -12.42 -2.34 -10.32
C ASN A 80 -11.30 -1.43 -10.84
N GLY A 81 -10.07 -1.64 -10.37
CA GLY A 81 -8.90 -0.87 -10.76
C GLY A 81 -8.08 -1.56 -11.84
N PRO A 82 -7.02 -0.88 -12.31
CA PRO A 82 -6.05 -1.51 -13.21
C PRO A 82 -5.37 -2.71 -12.56
N PRO A 83 -4.84 -3.66 -13.35
CA PRO A 83 -4.17 -4.85 -12.84
C PRO A 83 -3.02 -4.51 -11.88
N ILE A 84 -2.87 -5.33 -10.84
CA ILE A 84 -1.74 -5.27 -9.92
C ILE A 84 -0.72 -6.32 -10.33
N ASN A 85 0.50 -5.88 -10.68
CA ASN A 85 1.54 -6.76 -11.19
C ASN A 85 2.18 -7.60 -10.09
N ALA A 86 2.41 -7.00 -8.92
CA ALA A 86 2.92 -7.65 -7.73
C ALA A 86 2.68 -6.78 -6.50
N TRP A 87 2.67 -7.40 -5.33
CA TRP A 87 2.61 -6.73 -4.04
C TRP A 87 3.73 -7.23 -3.11
N CYS A 88 4.43 -6.31 -2.47
CA CYS A 88 5.32 -6.66 -1.36
C CYS A 88 5.07 -5.81 -0.11
N GLY A 89 5.28 -6.45 1.03
CA GLY A 89 5.22 -5.81 2.34
C GLY A 89 6.60 -5.74 3.00
N VAL A 90 6.88 -4.66 3.72
CA VAL A 90 8.03 -4.53 4.62
C VAL A 90 7.47 -4.38 6.03
N VAL A 91 7.75 -5.35 6.90
CA VAL A 91 7.29 -5.33 8.29
C VAL A 91 8.49 -5.27 9.24
N GLY A 92 8.43 -4.39 10.24
CA GLY A 92 9.39 -4.38 11.34
C GLY A 92 9.10 -5.48 12.39
N GLY A 93 10.12 -5.94 13.11
CA GLY A 93 9.94 -6.77 14.33
C GLY A 93 9.85 -8.29 14.11
N ALA A 94 9.05 -8.96 14.93
CA ALA A 94 8.89 -10.43 14.96
C ALA A 94 8.21 -10.95 13.68
N MET A 95 9.03 -11.13 12.64
CA MET A 95 8.62 -11.43 11.27
C MET A 95 7.58 -12.54 11.11
N GLY A 96 7.62 -13.60 11.92
CA GLY A 96 6.72 -14.73 11.74
C GLY A 96 5.24 -14.34 11.83
N MET A 97 4.88 -13.55 12.84
CA MET A 97 3.49 -13.15 13.06
C MET A 97 3.09 -11.93 12.22
N ALA A 98 3.97 -10.92 12.13
CA ALA A 98 3.66 -9.73 11.34
C ALA A 98 3.52 -10.07 9.84
N ALA A 99 4.41 -10.91 9.30
CA ALA A 99 4.34 -11.33 7.91
C ALA A 99 3.12 -12.20 7.63
N SER A 100 2.74 -13.11 8.54
CA SER A 100 1.54 -13.94 8.34
C SER A 100 0.27 -13.10 8.35
N ILE A 101 0.16 -12.11 9.25
CA ILE A 101 -0.97 -11.17 9.28
C ILE A 101 -1.04 -10.36 8.00
N ALA A 102 0.07 -9.71 7.61
CA ALA A 102 0.12 -8.89 6.39
C ALA A 102 -0.24 -9.72 5.14
N THR A 103 0.32 -10.92 5.02
CA THR A 103 0.03 -11.84 3.90
C THR A 103 -1.43 -12.28 3.90
N HIS A 104 -2.01 -12.57 5.08
CA HIS A 104 -3.41 -12.96 5.18
C HIS A 104 -4.35 -11.83 4.76
N ILE A 105 -4.11 -10.60 5.21
CA ILE A 105 -4.89 -9.43 4.80
C ILE A 105 -4.77 -9.20 3.30
N ALA A 106 -3.54 -9.23 2.76
CA ALA A 106 -3.29 -9.07 1.33
C ALA A 106 -4.02 -10.13 0.51
N ALA A 107 -3.95 -11.41 0.91
CA ALA A 107 -4.68 -12.49 0.23
C ALA A 107 -6.19 -12.29 0.23
N GLN A 108 -6.77 -11.70 1.28
CA GLN A 108 -8.19 -11.36 1.30
C GLN A 108 -8.54 -10.21 0.35
N VAL A 109 -7.66 -9.22 0.22
CA VAL A 109 -7.86 -8.04 -0.65
C VAL A 109 -7.66 -8.42 -2.12
N PHE A 110 -6.60 -9.17 -2.42
CA PHE A 110 -6.22 -9.55 -3.78
C PHE A 110 -6.82 -10.89 -4.23
N SER A 111 -7.77 -11.49 -3.50
CA SER A 111 -8.24 -12.88 -3.71
C SER A 111 -8.72 -13.21 -5.13
N ARG A 112 -9.13 -12.20 -5.90
CA ARG A 112 -9.65 -12.34 -7.27
C ARG A 112 -8.59 -12.13 -8.36
N GLN A 113 -7.39 -11.70 -7.97
CA GLN A 113 -6.25 -11.51 -8.85
C GLN A 113 -5.14 -12.49 -8.44
N GLN A 114 -4.43 -13.08 -9.41
CA GLN A 114 -3.27 -13.93 -9.13
C GLN A 114 -2.02 -13.07 -8.87
N VAL A 115 -2.08 -12.19 -7.88
CA VAL A 115 -0.99 -11.24 -7.57
C VAL A 115 0.15 -11.98 -6.85
N PRO A 116 1.39 -11.97 -7.38
CA PRO A 116 2.55 -12.37 -6.62
C PRO A 116 2.68 -11.53 -5.35
N MET A 117 2.76 -12.19 -4.20
CA MET A 117 2.80 -11.52 -2.89
C MET A 117 3.97 -12.01 -2.06
N ARG A 118 4.72 -11.08 -1.44
CA ARG A 118 5.78 -11.46 -0.49
C ARG A 118 6.04 -10.40 0.57
N VAL A 119 6.41 -10.84 1.78
CA VAL A 119 6.77 -9.95 2.88
C VAL A 119 8.25 -10.07 3.23
N PHE A 120 8.89 -8.93 3.51
CA PHE A 120 10.31 -8.78 3.76
C PHE A 120 10.58 -8.02 5.06
N ARG A 121 11.83 -8.13 5.55
CA ARG A 121 12.33 -7.38 6.70
C ARG A 121 12.79 -5.97 6.34
N THR A 122 13.26 -5.80 5.11
CA THR A 122 14.01 -4.61 4.71
C THR A 122 13.54 -4.10 3.36
N ILE A 123 13.63 -2.78 3.18
CA ILE A 123 13.28 -2.11 1.92
C ILE A 123 14.13 -2.63 0.75
N PRO A 124 15.48 -2.80 0.87
CA PRO A 124 16.29 -3.30 -0.24
C PRO A 124 15.88 -4.69 -0.73
N GLN A 125 15.53 -5.60 0.18
CA GLN A 125 15.06 -6.94 -0.20
C GLN A 125 13.71 -6.90 -0.92
N ALA A 126 12.80 -6.03 -0.47
CA ALA A 126 11.50 -5.87 -1.10
C ALA A 126 11.60 -5.23 -2.49
N ALA A 127 12.45 -4.21 -2.64
CA ALA A 127 12.71 -3.54 -3.91
C ALA A 127 13.28 -4.52 -4.94
N ALA A 128 14.39 -5.19 -4.61
CA ALA A 128 15.04 -6.15 -5.51
C ALA A 128 14.13 -7.32 -5.91
N TRP A 129 13.26 -7.78 -5.00
CA TRP A 129 12.28 -8.80 -5.36
C TRP A 129 11.20 -8.24 -6.30
N LEU A 130 10.69 -7.04 -6.05
CA LEU A 130 9.60 -6.46 -6.84
C LEU A 130 10.05 -6.18 -8.28
N THR A 131 11.19 -5.52 -8.45
CA THR A 131 11.79 -5.21 -9.76
C THR A 131 12.22 -6.48 -10.51
N GLY A 132 12.66 -7.52 -9.80
CA GLY A 132 12.94 -8.84 -10.38
C GLY A 132 11.70 -9.67 -10.71
N THR A 133 10.52 -9.31 -10.20
CA THR A 133 9.26 -10.06 -10.40
C THR A 133 8.40 -9.48 -11.51
N CYS A 134 8.43 -8.16 -11.71
CA CYS A 134 7.61 -7.47 -12.71
C CYS A 134 8.28 -6.19 -13.21
N GLU A 135 7.80 -5.66 -14.34
CA GLU A 135 8.26 -4.36 -14.87
C GLU A 135 7.78 -3.21 -13.96
N THR A 136 8.74 -2.47 -13.40
CA THR A 136 8.49 -1.37 -12.45
C THR A 136 8.67 0.02 -13.05
N HIS A 137 9.28 0.13 -14.24
CA HIS A 137 9.73 1.40 -14.84
C HIS A 137 10.62 2.26 -13.92
N CYS A 138 11.35 1.61 -13.01
CA CYS A 138 12.38 2.20 -12.16
C CYS A 138 13.38 1.11 -11.78
N SER A 139 14.59 1.53 -11.40
CA SER A 139 15.61 0.64 -10.84
C SER A 139 15.37 0.32 -9.36
N ASP A 140 16.05 -0.72 -8.87
CA ASP A 140 16.07 -1.11 -7.46
C ASP A 140 16.49 0.06 -6.56
N ASP A 141 17.56 0.76 -6.95
CA ASP A 141 18.15 1.85 -6.17
C ASP A 141 17.20 3.06 -6.08
N GLU A 142 16.54 3.41 -7.19
CA GLU A 142 15.52 4.48 -7.19
C GLU A 142 14.34 4.12 -6.28
N LEU A 143 13.89 2.86 -6.30
CA LEU A 143 12.79 2.41 -5.45
C LEU A 143 13.21 2.38 -3.97
N VAL A 144 14.43 1.96 -3.66
CA VAL A 144 14.98 2.01 -2.29
C VAL A 144 15.07 3.44 -1.79
N ALA A 145 15.57 4.37 -2.62
CA ALA A 145 15.66 5.78 -2.27
C ALA A 145 14.28 6.37 -1.98
N ALA A 146 13.32 6.18 -2.89
CA ALA A 146 11.95 6.68 -2.74
C ALA A 146 11.25 6.12 -1.48
N ALA A 147 11.37 4.82 -1.22
CA ALA A 147 10.79 4.20 -0.02
C ALA A 147 11.47 4.66 1.28
N THR A 148 12.79 4.88 1.25
CA THR A 148 13.55 5.34 2.42
C THR A 148 13.22 6.80 2.75
N GLU A 149 13.18 7.67 1.74
CA GLU A 149 12.76 9.07 1.90
C GLU A 149 11.31 9.14 2.41
N LEU A 150 10.40 8.36 1.81
CA LEU A 150 9.02 8.28 2.26
C LEU A 150 8.89 7.79 3.69
N ARG A 151 9.83 7.00 4.22
CA ARG A 151 9.82 6.52 5.61
C ARG A 151 10.33 7.55 6.62
N GLN A 152 11.05 8.57 6.15
CA GLN A 152 11.67 9.61 6.97
C GLN A 152 10.87 10.92 7.04
N SER A 153 9.90 11.11 6.15
CA SER A 153 8.96 12.25 6.16
C SER A 153 8.00 12.29 7.35
#